data_AF-A0A174BYX8-F1
#
_entry.id   AF-A0A174BYX8-F1
#
_cell.length_a   1.000
_cell.length_b   1.000
_cell.length_c   1.000
_cell.angle_alpha   90.00
_cell.angle_beta   90.00
_cell.angle_gamma   90.00
#
_symmetry.space_group_name_H-M   'P 1'
#
loop_
_entity.id
_entity.type
_entity.pdbx_description
1 polymer ?
#
loop_
_entity_poly.entity_id
_entity_poly.type
_entity_poly.pdbx_seq_one_letter_code
_entity_poly.pdbx_strand_id
1 'polypeptide(L)'
;MNKLYLECYSGISGDMFVASLIDLGASVEVLENALKSIPIQGFETKITRVSKSGIDACDFNVILNEEYNNHDHDMKYLYGDNKQENLGENHNHNINNNSNYENIIRRSSSESL
;
A
#
# COMPACT_ATOMS: atom_id res chain seq x y z
N MET A 1 1.26 4.01 28.79
CA MET A 1 -0.20 3.99 28.52
C MET A 1 -0.36 3.59 27.07
N ASN A 2 -0.89 2.39 26.81
CA ASN A 2 -0.93 1.82 25.45
C ASN A 2 -2.35 2.00 24.93
N LYS A 3 -2.60 3.12 24.24
CA LYS A 3 -3.90 3.48 23.70
C LYS A 3 -3.75 3.73 22.21
N LEU A 4 -4.62 3.11 21.42
CA LEU A 4 -4.72 3.31 19.99
C LEU A 4 -6.00 4.07 19.73
N TYR A 5 -5.87 5.25 19.14
CA TYR A 5 -6.99 6.07 18.70
C TYR A 5 -7.07 5.95 17.18
N LEU A 6 -8.23 5.53 16.67
CA LEU A 6 -8.45 5.27 15.25
C LEU A 6 -9.50 6.23 14.71
N GLU A 7 -9.09 7.10 13.81
CA GLU A 7 -10.00 7.95 13.03
C GLU A 7 -10.16 7.38 11.62
N CYS A 8 -10.97 6.33 11.51
CA CYS A 8 -11.15 5.56 10.28
C CYS A 8 -12.21 6.17 9.34
N TYR A 9 -12.19 7.48 9.08
CA TYR A 9 -13.16 8.10 8.17
C TYR A 9 -13.17 7.45 6.77
N SER A 10 -11.99 7.08 6.27
CA SER A 10 -11.80 6.35 5.01
C SER A 10 -11.38 4.89 5.20
N GLY A 11 -11.49 4.35 6.43
CA GLY A 11 -10.89 3.07 6.81
C GLY A 11 -9.39 3.13 7.11
N ILE A 12 -8.87 2.02 7.62
CA ILE A 12 -7.45 1.76 7.84
C ILE A 12 -7.11 0.43 7.16
N SER A 13 -5.93 0.34 6.53
CA SER A 13 -5.49 -0.93 5.96
C SER A 13 -5.13 -1.93 7.05
N GLY A 14 -5.33 -3.22 6.77
CA GLY A 14 -5.14 -4.28 7.77
C GLY A 14 -3.71 -4.37 8.29
N ASP A 15 -2.73 -4.16 7.40
CA ASP A 15 -1.31 -4.13 7.73
C ASP A 15 -0.93 -2.97 8.67
N MET A 16 -1.46 -1.76 8.43
CA MET A 16 -1.30 -0.61 9.31
C MET A 16 -1.93 -0.87 10.69
N PHE A 17 -3.08 -1.55 10.74
CA PHE A 17 -3.70 -1.91 12.01
C PHE A 17 -2.86 -2.93 12.78
N VAL A 18 -2.36 -3.98 12.12
CA VAL A 18 -1.46 -4.97 12.72
C VAL A 18 -0.17 -4.31 13.23
N ALA A 19 0.46 -3.46 12.43
CA ALA A 19 1.65 -2.72 12.82
C ALA A 19 1.40 -1.85 14.06
N SER A 20 0.25 -1.16 14.10
CA SER A 20 -0.15 -0.35 15.26
C SER A 20 -0.31 -1.20 16.51
N LEU A 21 -0.92 -2.39 16.41
CA LEU A 21 -1.07 -3.30 17.56
C LEU A 21 0.28 -3.80 18.07
N ILE A 22 1.22 -4.12 17.18
CA ILE A 22 2.59 -4.49 17.55
C ILE A 22 3.27 -3.33 18.29
N ASP A 23 3.10 -2.09 17.81
CA ASP A 23 3.61 -0.90 18.49
C ASP A 23 3.02 -0.65 19.86
N LEU A 24 1.77 -1.07 20.07
CA LEU A 24 1.15 -1.08 21.40
C LEU A 24 1.64 -2.22 22.31
N GLY A 25 2.49 -3.11 21.81
CA GLY A 25 3.07 -4.23 22.56
C GLY A 25 2.40 -5.58 22.31
N ALA A 26 1.65 -5.75 21.23
CA ALA A 26 1.14 -7.07 20.85
C ALA A 26 2.29 -8.04 20.53
N SER A 27 2.12 -9.31 20.88
CA SER A 27 3.15 -10.33 20.67
C SER A 27 3.22 -10.74 19.20
N VAL A 28 4.40 -10.57 18.61
CA VAL A 28 4.72 -11.04 17.25
C VAL A 28 4.61 -12.57 17.17
N GLU A 29 4.99 -13.30 18.21
CA GLU A 29 4.88 -14.76 18.24
C GLU A 29 3.42 -15.23 18.12
N VAL A 30 2.50 -14.54 18.81
CA VAL A 30 1.07 -14.85 18.71
C VAL A 30 0.54 -14.57 17.31
N LEU A 31 0.96 -13.46 16.69
CA LEU A 31 0.60 -13.13 15.32
C LEU A 31 1.12 -14.18 14.34
N GLU A 32 2.40 -14.57 14.42
CA GLU A 32 2.99 -15.59 13.56
C GLU A 32 2.30 -16.94 13.71
N ASN A 33 1.96 -17.35 14.93
CA ASN A 33 1.23 -18.59 15.18
C ASN A 33 -0.19 -18.54 14.60
N ALA A 34 -0.86 -17.39 14.71
CA ALA A 34 -2.16 -17.19 14.08
C ALA A 34 -2.07 -17.29 12.55
N LEU A 35 -1.08 -16.65 11.92
CA LEU A 35 -0.87 -16.71 10.47
C LEU A 35 -0.57 -18.13 9.99
N LYS A 36 0.28 -18.88 10.72
CA LYS A 36 0.61 -20.29 10.42
C LYS A 36 -0.61 -21.23 10.51
N SER A 37 -1.65 -20.84 11.27
CA SER A 37 -2.86 -21.65 11.41
C SER A 37 -3.77 -21.59 10.18
N ILE A 38 -3.58 -20.61 9.30
CA ILE A 38 -4.39 -20.42 8.10
C ILE A 38 -3.77 -21.26 6.96
N PRO A 39 -4.52 -22.14 6.28
CA PRO A 39 -3.99 -23.02 5.23
C PRO A 39 -3.79 -22.27 3.90
N ILE A 40 -2.97 -21.22 3.92
CA ILE A 40 -2.63 -20.38 2.78
C ILE A 40 -1.11 -20.30 2.64
N GLN A 41 -0.63 -20.22 1.40
CA GLN A 41 0.79 -20.20 1.05
C GLN A 41 1.05 -19.03 0.10
N GLY A 42 2.32 -18.76 -0.20
CA GLY A 42 2.70 -17.75 -1.20
C GLY A 42 2.85 -16.34 -0.65
N PHE A 43 2.98 -16.18 0.67
CA PHE A 43 3.34 -14.90 1.27
C PHE A 43 4.35 -15.07 2.40
N GLU A 44 5.04 -13.97 2.68
CA GLU A 44 5.95 -13.78 3.79
C GLU A 44 5.55 -12.50 4.53
N THR A 45 5.83 -12.43 5.83
CA THR A 45 5.61 -11.20 6.59
C THR A 45 6.92 -10.63 7.09
N LYS A 46 7.08 -9.32 6.98
CA LYS A 46 8.25 -8.61 7.46
C LYS A 46 7.82 -7.48 8.41
N ILE A 47 8.39 -7.48 9.60
CA ILE A 47 8.16 -6.43 10.61
C ILE A 47 9.43 -5.59 10.72
N THR A 48 9.30 -4.28 10.54
CA THR A 48 10.43 -3.34 10.64
C THR A 48 10.03 -2.04 11.35
N ARG A 49 11.03 -1.25 11.73
CA ARG A 49 10.84 0.14 12.13
C ARG A 49 11.09 1.06 10.94
N VAL A 50 10.22 2.04 10.76
CA VAL A 50 10.33 3.05 9.71
C VAL A 50 10.19 4.44 10.31
N SER A 51 10.92 5.41 9.76
CA SER A 51 10.71 6.83 10.04
C SER A 51 10.01 7.47 8.84
N LYS A 52 8.74 7.85 9.00
CA LYS A 52 7.95 8.53 7.97
C LYS A 52 7.54 9.90 8.49
N SER A 53 7.97 10.96 7.79
CA SER A 53 7.69 12.35 8.19
C SER A 53 8.11 12.68 9.64
N GLY A 54 9.20 12.08 10.11
CA GLY A 54 9.71 12.26 11.49
C GLY A 54 9.01 11.41 12.55
N ILE A 55 8.07 10.54 12.17
CA ILE A 55 7.39 9.61 13.08
C ILE A 55 8.08 8.25 12.99
N ASP A 56 8.58 7.75 14.12
CA ASP A 56 9.11 6.38 14.25
C ASP A 56 7.93 5.42 14.52
N ALA A 57 7.69 4.51 13.58
CA ALA A 57 6.52 3.62 13.57
C ALA A 57 6.93 2.19 13.17
N CYS A 58 6.14 1.21 13.61
CA CYS A 58 6.23 -0.15 13.09
C CYS A 58 5.61 -0.20 11.70
N ASP A 59 6.22 -1.02 10.86
CA ASP A 59 5.76 -1.35 9.52
C ASP A 59 5.64 -2.88 9.46
N PHE A 60 4.42 -3.36 9.23
CA PHE A 60 4.13 -4.76 8.97
C PHE A 60 3.85 -4.88 7.47
N ASN A 61 4.71 -5.59 6.75
CA ASN A 61 4.60 -5.75 5.31
C ASN A 61 4.29 -7.21 4.97
N VAL A 62 3.31 -7.43 4.09
CA VAL A 62 2.95 -8.73 3.54
C VAL A 62 3.52 -8.81 2.12
N ILE A 63 4.52 -9.65 1.93
CA ILE A 63 5.25 -9.80 0.67
C ILE A 63 4.72 -11.06 -0.01
N LEU A 64 4.17 -10.92 -1.23
CA LEU A 64 3.70 -12.05 -2.01
C LEU A 64 4.84 -12.65 -2.84
N ASN A 65 4.87 -13.97 -2.96
CA ASN A 65 5.83 -14.67 -3.80
C ASN A 65 5.52 -14.39 -5.28
N GLU A 66 6.54 -14.33 -6.14
CA GLU A 66 6.39 -14.00 -7.58
C GLU A 66 5.43 -14.93 -8.33
N GLU A 67 5.34 -16.21 -7.93
CA GLU A 67 4.37 -17.18 -8.48
C GLU A 67 2.89 -16.82 -8.19
N TYR A 68 2.66 -15.97 -7.19
CA TYR A 68 1.35 -15.47 -6.78
C TYR A 68 1.15 -13.98 -7.11
N ASN A 69 2.12 -13.33 -7.78
CA ASN A 69 1.99 -11.98 -8.36
C ASN A 69 1.17 -12.01 -9.67
N ASN A 70 0.02 -12.68 -9.64
CA ASN A 70 -0.96 -12.55 -10.71
C ASN A 70 -1.53 -11.14 -10.60
N HIS A 71 -1.16 -10.30 -11.56
CA HIS A 71 -1.75 -9.00 -11.78
C HIS A 71 -3.27 -9.18 -11.88
N ASP A 72 -4.00 -8.86 -10.81
CA ASP A 72 -5.47 -8.92 -10.78
C ASP A 72 -6.09 -7.71 -11.52
N HIS A 73 -5.55 -7.42 -12.70
CA HIS A 73 -6.13 -6.53 -13.71
C HIS A 73 -6.53 -7.31 -14.96
N ASP A 74 -6.63 -8.63 -14.86
CA ASP A 74 -7.32 -9.45 -15.83
C ASP A 74 -8.82 -9.15 -15.73
N MET A 75 -9.23 -7.98 -16.20
CA MET A 75 -10.61 -7.55 -16.45
C MET A 75 -11.31 -8.44 -17.49
N LYS A 76 -10.77 -9.63 -17.77
CA LYS A 76 -11.29 -10.64 -18.68
C LYS A 76 -12.71 -11.05 -18.31
N TYR A 77 -13.07 -10.99 -17.03
CA TYR A 77 -14.45 -11.28 -16.58
C TYR A 77 -15.47 -10.18 -16.95
N LEU A 78 -15.03 -8.94 -17.20
CA LEU A 78 -15.91 -7.84 -17.60
C LEU A 78 -16.21 -7.85 -19.10
N TYR A 79 -15.30 -8.40 -19.90
CA TYR A 79 -15.48 -8.63 -21.32
C TYR A 79 -15.88 -10.08 -21.54
N GLY A 80 -17.16 -10.39 -21.25
CA GLY A 80 -17.73 -11.69 -21.60
C GLY A 80 -17.42 -12.04 -23.05
N ASP A 81 -17.17 -13.33 -23.32
CA ASP A 81 -16.79 -13.90 -24.62
C ASP A 81 -17.79 -13.51 -25.73
N ASN A 82 -17.64 -12.31 -26.28
CA ASN A 82 -18.33 -11.85 -27.47
C ASN A 82 -17.36 -11.98 -28.64
N LYS A 83 -17.43 -13.14 -29.31
CA LYS A 83 -16.97 -13.25 -30.69
C LYS A 83 -17.82 -12.31 -31.55
N GLN A 84 -17.27 -11.18 -31.99
CA GLN A 84 -17.44 -10.65 -33.36
C GLN A 84 -16.59 -9.40 -33.64
N GLU A 85 -15.71 -9.57 -34.63
CA GLU A 85 -15.50 -8.70 -35.81
C GLU A 85 -15.01 -7.24 -35.63
N ASN A 86 -13.78 -7.03 -36.10
CA ASN A 86 -13.20 -5.84 -36.75
C ASN A 86 -13.90 -4.48 -36.55
N LEU A 87 -13.26 -3.58 -35.81
CA LEU A 87 -13.01 -2.20 -36.25
C LEU A 87 -11.70 -1.72 -35.62
N GLY A 88 -10.74 -1.38 -36.47
CA GLY A 88 -9.47 -0.81 -36.03
C GLY A 88 -9.63 0.62 -35.56
N GLU A 89 -9.15 0.92 -34.36
CA GLU A 89 -8.72 2.25 -33.97
C GLU A 89 -7.36 2.15 -33.28
N ASN A 90 -6.32 2.65 -33.96
CA ASN A 90 -5.00 2.88 -33.40
C ASN A 90 -5.08 4.05 -32.42
N HIS A 91 -5.31 3.78 -31.13
CA HIS A 91 -5.08 4.77 -30.08
C HIS A 91 -3.64 4.67 -29.59
N ASN A 92 -2.78 5.42 -30.27
CA ASN A 92 -1.38 5.61 -29.91
C ASN A 92 -1.34 6.61 -28.73
N HIS A 93 -1.39 6.13 -27.49
CA HIS A 93 -1.18 7.00 -26.32
C HIS A 93 0.32 7.26 -26.12
N ASN A 94 0.81 8.27 -26.82
CA ASN A 94 2.10 8.89 -26.58
C ASN A 94 1.99 9.74 -25.30
N ILE A 95 2.30 9.16 -24.13
CA ILE A 95 2.34 9.91 -22.87
C ILE A 95 3.66 10.67 -22.81
N ASN A 96 3.60 11.95 -23.19
CA ASN A 96 4.61 12.94 -22.88
C ASN A 96 4.61 13.21 -21.37
N ASN A 97 5.55 12.61 -20.65
CA ASN A 97 5.86 12.97 -19.26
C ASN A 97 6.55 14.34 -19.23
N ASN A 98 5.75 15.42 -19.16
CA ASN A 98 6.24 16.73 -18.78
C ASN A 98 5.31 17.34 -17.74
N SER A 99 5.65 17.12 -16.47
CA SER A 99 5.03 17.80 -15.34
C SER A 99 6.09 17.98 -14.25
N ASN A 100 6.93 18.99 -14.49
CA ASN A 100 7.80 19.60 -13.51
C ASN A 100 6.96 20.08 -12.31
N TYR A 101 7.06 19.39 -11.18
CA TYR A 101 6.66 19.94 -9.88
C TYR A 101 7.90 20.37 -9.11
N GLU A 102 8.52 21.43 -9.60
CA GLU A 102 9.58 22.17 -8.91
C GLU A 102 9.06 23.58 -8.62
N ASN A 103 9.06 23.95 -7.34
CA ASN A 103 8.88 25.29 -6.75
C ASN A 103 7.48 25.76 -6.32
N ILE A 104 7.02 25.31 -5.14
CA ILE A 104 6.21 26.15 -4.25
C ILE A 104 6.70 26.00 -2.80
N ILE A 105 7.86 26.58 -2.48
CA ILE A 105 8.16 27.11 -1.13
C ILE A 105 8.93 28.42 -1.32
N ARG A 106 8.23 29.54 -1.47
CA ARG A 106 8.80 30.85 -1.14
C ARG A 106 8.39 31.19 0.29
N ARG A 107 9.35 30.97 1.19
CA ARG A 107 9.39 31.46 2.57
C ARG A 107 8.99 32.94 2.62
N SER A 108 7.91 33.25 3.33
CA SER A 108 7.79 34.53 4.03
C SER A 108 8.57 34.40 5.35
N SER A 109 9.78 34.94 5.38
CA SER A 109 10.51 35.22 6.63
C SER A 109 11.67 36.15 6.34
N SER A 110 11.47 37.45 6.59
CA SER A 110 12.37 38.25 7.42
C SER A 110 11.91 39.72 7.41
N GLU A 111 11.22 40.10 8.48
CA GLU A 111 11.31 41.45 9.03
C GLU A 111 12.73 41.70 9.58
N SER A 112 13.07 43.00 9.66
CA SER A 112 14.14 43.64 10.46
C SER A 112 15.59 43.46 10.02
N LEU A 113 16.13 44.50 9.40
CA LEU A 113 17.11 45.43 9.99
C LEU A 113 17.09 46.76 9.23
#